data_AF-A0A820V2V9-F1
#
_entry.id   AF-A0A820V2V9-F1
#
_cell.length_a   1.000
_cell.length_b   1.000
_cell.length_c   1.000
_cell.angle_alpha   90.00
_cell.angle_beta   90.00
_cell.angle_gamma   90.00
#
_symmetry.space_group_name_H-M   'P 1'
#
loop_
_entity.id
_entity.type
_entity.pdbx_description
1 polymer ?
#
loop_
_entity_poly.entity_id
_entity_poly.type
_entity_poly.pdbx_seq_one_letter_code
_entity_poly.pdbx_strand_id
1 'polypeptide(L)'
;MLYEFDRGSTAPEATKNIQAVYGEEAVGSSTCYRWFSKFRSKDATLTDKPRSGRPVDFDDEALQGLLDADPHQTTRELAEQFNCHHSTVERHLHALGKVHKYGRSVPHQLSKDNLVQ
;
A
#
# COMPACT_ATOMS: atom_id res chain seq x y z
N MET A 1 -1.20 -24.91 -15.30
CA MET A 1 -1.81 -24.28 -16.48
C MET A 1 -0.78 -23.87 -17.52
N LEU A 2 0.25 -23.07 -17.18
CA LEU A 2 1.26 -22.66 -18.15
C LEU A 2 1.93 -23.87 -18.84
N TYR A 3 2.31 -24.88 -18.08
CA TYR A 3 2.80 -26.16 -18.62
C TYR A 3 1.83 -26.82 -19.62
N GLU A 4 0.52 -26.84 -19.32
CA GLU A 4 -0.52 -27.39 -20.21
C GLU A 4 -0.74 -26.51 -21.46
N PHE A 5 -0.50 -25.21 -21.35
CA PHE A 5 -0.54 -24.30 -22.49
C PHE A 5 0.67 -24.53 -23.41
N ASP A 6 1.87 -24.66 -22.85
CA ASP A 6 3.12 -24.83 -23.61
C ASP A 6 3.18 -26.17 -24.36
N ARG A 7 2.54 -27.22 -23.81
CA ARG A 7 2.41 -28.51 -24.50
C ARG A 7 1.31 -28.54 -25.56
N GLY A 8 0.58 -27.44 -25.76
CA GLY A 8 -0.45 -27.29 -26.78
C GLY A 8 -1.84 -27.81 -26.40
N SER A 9 -2.10 -28.12 -25.13
CA SER A 9 -3.44 -28.52 -24.68
C SER A 9 -4.41 -27.34 -24.77
N THR A 10 -5.69 -27.63 -24.90
CA THR A 10 -6.75 -26.61 -24.82
C THR A 10 -7.13 -26.30 -23.37
N ALA A 11 -7.79 -25.17 -23.12
CA ALA A 11 -8.22 -24.81 -21.75
C ALA A 11 -9.14 -25.86 -21.09
N PRO A 12 -10.12 -26.48 -21.80
CA PRO A 12 -10.92 -27.56 -21.24
C PRO A 12 -10.10 -28.80 -20.87
N GLU A 13 -9.16 -29.20 -21.74
CA GLU A 13 -8.27 -30.35 -21.49
C GLU A 13 -7.37 -30.08 -20.29
N ALA A 14 -6.75 -28.90 -20.23
CA ALA A 14 -5.94 -28.48 -19.10
C ALA A 14 -6.74 -28.46 -17.79
N THR A 15 -8.01 -28.03 -17.83
CA THR A 15 -8.90 -28.05 -16.65
C THR A 15 -9.08 -29.50 -16.16
N LYS A 16 -9.44 -30.42 -17.05
CA LYS A 16 -9.62 -31.84 -16.72
C LYS A 16 -8.32 -32.48 -16.21
N ASN A 17 -7.20 -32.21 -16.87
CA ASN A 17 -5.89 -32.76 -16.49
C ASN A 17 -5.47 -32.28 -15.10
N ILE A 18 -5.68 -30.99 -14.80
CA ILE A 18 -5.38 -30.43 -13.47
C ILE A 18 -6.32 -31.01 -12.42
N GLN A 19 -7.63 -31.08 -12.69
CA GLN A 19 -8.60 -31.65 -11.76
C GLN A 19 -8.37 -33.14 -11.51
N ALA A 20 -7.91 -33.90 -12.52
CA ALA A 20 -7.60 -35.32 -12.36
C ALA A 20 -6.41 -35.58 -11.40
N VAL A 21 -5.46 -34.64 -11.33
CA VAL A 21 -4.27 -34.76 -10.46
C VAL A 21 -4.51 -34.16 -9.07
N TYR A 22 -5.20 -33.00 -9.01
CA TYR A 22 -5.32 -32.20 -7.79
C TYR A 22 -6.72 -32.15 -7.17
N GLY A 23 -7.72 -32.77 -7.81
CA GLY A 23 -9.12 -32.81 -7.38
C GLY A 23 -10.03 -31.83 -8.13
N GLU A 24 -11.34 -32.09 -8.11
CA GLU A 24 -12.35 -31.33 -8.86
C GLU A 24 -12.38 -29.84 -8.48
N GLU A 25 -12.12 -29.51 -7.21
CA GLU A 25 -12.09 -28.14 -6.69
C GLU A 25 -10.78 -27.37 -6.98
N ALA A 26 -9.78 -28.01 -7.61
CA ALA A 26 -8.47 -27.39 -7.82
C ALA A 26 -8.52 -26.17 -8.76
N VAL A 27 -9.35 -26.24 -9.81
CA VAL A 27 -9.54 -25.11 -10.74
C VAL A 27 -10.92 -25.14 -11.39
N GLY A 28 -11.60 -24.01 -11.38
CA GLY A 28 -12.79 -23.79 -12.20
C GLY A 28 -12.47 -23.51 -13.68
N SER A 29 -13.36 -23.98 -14.57
CA SER A 29 -13.25 -23.78 -16.03
C SER A 29 -12.98 -22.32 -16.41
N SER A 30 -13.75 -21.37 -15.87
CA SER A 30 -13.59 -19.93 -16.14
C SER A 30 -12.20 -19.40 -15.78
N THR A 31 -11.60 -19.89 -14.70
CA THR A 31 -10.24 -19.52 -14.28
C THR A 31 -9.22 -20.01 -15.31
N CYS A 32 -9.35 -21.26 -15.76
CA CYS A 32 -8.47 -21.82 -16.79
C CYS A 32 -8.56 -21.02 -18.10
N TYR A 33 -9.76 -20.68 -18.56
CA TYR A 33 -9.93 -19.84 -19.74
C TYR A 33 -9.27 -18.46 -19.61
N ARG A 34 -9.40 -17.79 -18.45
CA ARG A 34 -8.75 -16.49 -18.21
C ARG A 34 -7.23 -16.58 -18.29
N TRP A 35 -6.64 -17.61 -17.68
CA TRP A 35 -5.20 -17.87 -17.77
C TRP A 35 -4.75 -18.16 -19.20
N PHE A 36 -5.48 -18.99 -19.94
CA PHE A 36 -5.17 -19.28 -21.33
C PHE A 36 -5.25 -18.05 -22.23
N SER A 37 -6.23 -17.17 -22.02
CA SER A 37 -6.29 -15.88 -22.72
C SER A 37 -5.10 -14.99 -22.39
N LYS A 38 -4.67 -14.96 -21.11
CA LYS A 38 -3.47 -14.22 -20.67
C LYS A 38 -2.19 -14.75 -21.35
N PHE A 39 -2.02 -16.07 -21.43
CA PHE A 39 -0.87 -16.69 -22.09
C PHE A 39 -0.87 -16.44 -23.60
N ARG A 40 -2.04 -16.45 -24.26
CA ARG A 40 -2.15 -16.06 -25.68
C ARG A 40 -1.77 -14.61 -25.94
N SER A 41 -1.98 -13.71 -24.98
CA SER A 41 -1.48 -12.33 -25.04
C SER A 41 0.01 -12.19 -24.73
N LYS A 42 0.77 -13.29 -24.68
CA LYS A 42 2.21 -13.35 -24.35
C LYS A 42 2.54 -12.87 -22.92
N ASP A 43 1.56 -12.86 -22.03
CA ASP A 43 1.75 -12.53 -20.62
C ASP A 43 1.83 -13.82 -19.81
N ALA A 44 3.06 -14.32 -19.60
CA ALA A 44 3.35 -15.51 -18.80
C ALA A 44 3.57 -15.19 -17.31
N THR A 45 3.25 -13.98 -16.85
CA THR A 45 3.41 -13.64 -15.42
C THR A 45 2.48 -14.48 -14.57
N LEU A 46 3.01 -15.17 -13.56
CA LEU A 46 2.21 -15.99 -12.65
C LEU A 46 1.81 -15.24 -11.37
N THR A 47 2.41 -14.08 -11.13
CA THR A 47 2.10 -13.20 -10.01
C THR A 47 0.85 -12.38 -10.28
N ASP A 48 0.05 -12.16 -9.23
CA ASP A 48 -1.06 -11.22 -9.29
C ASP A 48 -0.54 -9.81 -9.61
N LYS A 49 -1.25 -9.11 -10.48
CA LYS A 49 -1.05 -7.66 -10.65
C LYS A 49 -1.41 -6.97 -9.33
N PRO A 50 -0.83 -5.79 -9.04
CA PRO A 50 -1.26 -4.97 -7.91
C PRO A 50 -2.79 -4.87 -7.93
N ARG A 51 -3.42 -5.32 -6.85
CA ARG A 51 -4.88 -5.22 -6.72
C ARG A 51 -5.21 -3.75 -6.50
N SER A 52 -6.29 -3.28 -7.13
CA SER A 52 -6.88 -2.00 -6.75
C SER A 52 -7.34 -2.12 -5.30
N GLY A 53 -6.56 -1.56 -4.38
CA GLY A 53 -6.95 -1.42 -2.99
C GLY A 53 -8.09 -0.41 -2.85
N ARG A 54 -8.58 -0.24 -1.61
CA ARG A 54 -9.44 0.90 -1.29
C ARG A 54 -8.64 2.19 -1.54
N PRO A 55 -9.16 3.16 -2.30
CA PRO A 55 -8.54 4.48 -2.41
C PRO A 55 -8.38 5.07 -1.01
N VAL A 56 -7.18 5.53 -0.69
CA VAL A 56 -6.93 6.26 0.55
C VAL A 56 -7.13 7.74 0.23
N ASP A 57 -8.24 8.29 0.71
CA ASP A 57 -8.59 9.71 0.54
C ASP A 57 -8.00 10.51 1.70
N PHE A 58 -6.68 10.49 1.81
CA PHE A 58 -5.94 11.26 2.80
C PHE A 58 -4.83 12.03 2.10
N ASP A 59 -4.78 13.33 2.35
CA ASP A 59 -3.85 14.26 1.71
C ASP A 59 -2.55 14.32 2.52
N ASP A 60 -1.56 13.53 2.07
CA ASP A 60 -0.25 13.45 2.72
C ASP A 60 0.55 14.75 2.54
N GLU A 61 0.34 15.47 1.44
CA GLU A 61 0.96 16.77 1.19
C GLU A 61 0.46 17.85 2.16
N ALA A 62 -0.86 17.89 2.41
CA ALA A 62 -1.45 18.78 3.41
C ALA A 62 -0.95 18.43 4.82
N LEU A 63 -0.83 17.14 5.14
CA LEU A 63 -0.29 16.71 6.44
C LEU A 63 1.16 17.19 6.60
N GLN A 64 1.97 17.07 5.55
CA GLN A 64 3.34 17.53 5.57
C GLN A 64 3.43 19.06 5.73
N GLY A 65 2.57 19.82 5.07
CA GLY A 65 2.51 21.28 5.23
C GLY A 65 2.19 21.71 6.66
N LEU A 66 1.29 21.01 7.35
CA LEU A 66 0.98 21.28 8.77
C LEU A 66 2.16 20.98 9.69
N LEU A 67 2.88 19.88 9.45
CA LEU A 67 4.08 19.53 10.23
C LEU A 67 5.24 20.50 10.02
N ASP A 68 5.39 21.03 8.80
CA ASP A 68 6.43 22.01 8.49
C ASP A 68 6.12 23.39 9.12
N ALA A 69 4.84 23.71 9.29
CA ALA A 69 4.39 24.92 10.00
C ALA A 69 4.50 24.79 11.52
N ASP A 70 4.07 23.68 12.10
CA ASP A 70 4.18 23.38 13.53
C ASP A 70 4.44 21.88 13.78
N PRO A 71 5.70 21.49 14.07
CA PRO A 71 6.05 20.09 14.32
C PRO A 71 5.61 19.58 15.71
N HIS A 72 5.03 20.44 16.56
CA HIS A 72 4.65 20.07 17.93
C HIS A 72 3.19 19.66 18.08
N GLN A 73 2.41 19.70 17.00
CA GLN A 73 1.01 19.28 17.01
C GLN A 73 0.84 17.80 17.39
N THR A 74 -0.22 17.52 18.14
CA THR A 74 -0.61 16.17 18.50
C THR A 74 -1.36 15.48 17.35
N THR A 75 -1.33 14.15 17.33
CA THR A 75 -2.11 13.36 16.35
C THR A 75 -3.62 13.59 16.44
N ARG A 76 -4.13 14.02 17.61
CA ARG A 76 -5.55 14.35 17.80
C ARG A 76 -5.92 15.69 17.17
N GLU A 77 -5.11 16.73 17.37
CA GLU A 77 -5.31 18.04 16.73
C GLU A 77 -5.23 17.94 15.21
N LEU A 78 -4.28 17.15 14.69
CA LEU A 78 -4.20 16.85 13.27
C LEU A 78 -5.45 16.10 12.80
N ALA A 79 -5.92 15.10 13.55
CA ALA A 79 -7.13 14.36 13.18
C ALA A 79 -8.38 15.24 13.10
N GLU A 80 -8.52 16.21 14.00
CA GLU A 80 -9.60 17.19 13.96
C GLU A 80 -9.54 18.05 12.69
N GLN A 81 -8.34 18.49 12.29
CA GLN A 81 -8.13 19.26 11.05
C GLN A 81 -8.44 18.44 9.79
N PHE A 82 -8.10 17.15 9.78
CA PHE A 82 -8.39 16.22 8.67
C PHE A 82 -9.77 15.58 8.75
N ASN A 83 -10.58 15.90 9.78
CA ASN A 83 -11.86 15.27 10.06
C ASN A 83 -11.81 13.73 9.98
N CYS A 84 -10.77 13.14 10.59
CA CYS A 84 -10.53 11.70 10.57
C CYS A 84 -10.19 11.18 11.97
N HIS A 85 -10.13 9.86 12.12
CA HIS A 85 -9.71 9.27 13.38
C HIS A 85 -8.18 9.40 13.56
N HIS A 86 -7.69 9.69 14.78
CA HIS A 86 -6.26 9.92 15.07
C HIS A 86 -5.32 8.80 14.60
N SER A 87 -5.79 7.54 14.58
CA SER A 87 -5.02 6.40 14.10
C SER A 87 -4.76 6.45 12.58
N THR A 88 -5.60 7.16 11.83
CA THR A 88 -5.36 7.42 10.40
C THR A 88 -4.15 8.32 10.26
N VAL A 89 -4.12 9.46 10.96
CA VAL A 89 -2.98 10.38 10.96
C VAL A 89 -1.70 9.67 11.41
N GLU A 90 -1.76 8.87 12.47
CA GLU A 90 -0.61 8.08 12.95
C GLU A 90 -0.04 7.16 11.87
N ARG A 91 -0.91 6.44 11.14
CA ARG A 91 -0.48 5.57 10.03
C ARG A 91 0.20 6.36 8.92
N HIS A 92 -0.33 7.53 8.57
CA HIS A 92 0.23 8.39 7.54
C HIS A 92 1.57 9.02 7.97
N LEU A 93 1.69 9.46 9.24
CA LEU A 93 2.95 9.90 9.81
C LEU A 93 4.04 8.81 9.74
N HIS A 94 3.69 7.56 10.06
CA HIS A 94 4.60 6.43 9.92
C HIS A 94 4.99 6.16 8.46
N ALA A 95 4.04 6.24 7.52
CA ALA A 95 4.31 6.08 6.09
C ALA A 95 5.26 7.17 5.55
N LEU A 96 5.14 8.40 6.07
CA LEU A 96 6.04 9.53 5.78
C LEU A 96 7.39 9.46 6.53
N GLY A 97 7.61 8.44 7.37
CA GLY A 97 8.84 8.30 8.15
C GLY A 97 8.99 9.31 9.29
N LYS A 98 7.90 9.96 9.71
CA LYS A 98 7.89 10.91 10.83
C LYS A 98 7.86 10.13 12.16
N VAL A 99 8.64 10.61 13.13
CA VAL A 99 8.70 10.04 14.49
C VAL A 99 8.66 11.16 15.51
N HIS A 100 7.97 10.94 16.63
CA HIS A 100 7.95 11.89 17.72
C HIS A 100 9.32 11.94 18.42
N LYS A 101 9.83 13.15 18.65
CA LYS A 101 11.06 13.40 19.39
C LYS A 101 10.84 14.55 20.36
N TYR A 102 11.41 14.44 21.55
CA TYR A 102 11.40 15.54 22.51
C TYR A 102 12.30 16.69 22.04
N GLY A 103 11.86 17.92 22.32
CA GLY A 103 12.66 19.12 22.09
C GLY A 103 13.92 19.12 22.95
N ARG A 104 14.95 19.83 22.48
CA ARG A 104 16.18 20.03 23.26
C ARG A 104 15.90 21.03 24.38
N SER A 105 16.29 20.68 25.61
CA SER A 105 16.24 21.64 26.72
C SER A 105 17.28 22.73 26.51
N VAL A 106 16.85 23.99 26.55
CA VAL A 106 17.70 25.18 26.47
C VAL A 106 17.74 25.81 27.87
N PRO A 107 18.91 25.87 28.54
CA PRO A 107 19.00 26.28 29.95
C PRO A 107 18.54 27.71 30.27
N HIS A 108 18.58 28.61 29.29
CA HIS A 108 18.20 29.99 29.47
C HIS A 108 17.54 30.55 28.21
N GLN A 109 16.50 31.36 28.38
CA GLN A 109 15.93 32.15 27.29
C GLN A 109 16.83 33.37 27.07
N LEU A 110 17.54 33.41 25.94
CA LEU A 110 18.38 34.56 25.61
C LEU A 110 17.50 35.78 25.34
N SER A 111 17.77 36.89 26.05
CA SER A 111 17.22 38.20 25.73
C SER A 111 18.01 38.85 24.59
N LYS A 112 17.44 39.89 23.95
CA LYS A 112 18.11 40.63 22.86
C LYS A 112 19.48 41.19 23.28
N ASP A 113 19.66 41.51 24.56
CA ASP A 113 20.90 42.06 25.10
C ASP A 113 22.03 41.02 25.23
N ASN A 114 21.68 39.73 25.22
CA ASN A 114 22.61 38.61 25.32
C ASN A 114 22.96 37.99 23.94
N LEU A 115 22.41 38.53 22.85
CA LEU A 115 22.82 38.22 21.48
C LEU A 115 24.07 39.06 21.15
N VAL A 116 25.23 38.61 21.62
CA VAL A 116 26.51 39.20 21.19
C VAL A 116 26.73 38.82 19.72
N GLN A 117 26.95 39.84 18.87
CA GLN A 117 27.24 39.74 17.43
C GLN A 117 28.56 39.04 17.12
#